data_AF-K2R2U9-F1
#
_entry.id   AF-K2R2U9-F1
#
_cell.length_a   1.000
_cell.length_b   1.000
_cell.length_c   1.000
_cell.angle_alpha   90.00
_cell.angle_beta   90.00
_cell.angle_gamma   90.00
#
_symmetry.space_group_name_H-M   'P 1'
#
loop_
_entity.id
_entity.type
_entity.pdbx_description
1 polymer ?
#
loop_
_entity_poly.entity_id
_entity_poly.type
_entity_poly.pdbx_seq_one_letter_code
_entity_poly.pdbx_strand_id
1 'polypeptide(L)'
;MDLSILWLVPIAYFIHIIEEAPRFMPFAIKYYGQPKNYKEFFVGNIILMAYVLISVSLAIFYTNEWTMVIGLATAAWIFTNFLMHAYYTLRYGEYSPGVVTASAIYAPVTVFIYYNFIISGILSTTDIILSMILGFVIMYVPTLMQMKRHGKI
;
A
#
# COMPACT_ATOMS: atom_id res chain seq x y z
N MET A 1 -0.88 -20.85 -11.08
CA MET A 1 -1.60 -19.79 -10.37
C MET A 1 -2.02 -18.74 -11.39
N ASP A 2 -3.23 -18.20 -11.29
CA ASP A 2 -3.66 -17.09 -12.15
C ASP A 2 -3.10 -15.76 -11.60
N LEU A 3 -2.26 -15.08 -12.39
CA LEU A 3 -1.66 -13.79 -12.01
C LEU A 3 -2.67 -12.64 -12.03
N SER A 4 -3.87 -12.84 -12.60
CA SER A 4 -4.96 -11.86 -12.60
C SER A 4 -5.38 -11.44 -11.19
N ILE A 5 -5.11 -12.26 -10.16
CA ILE A 5 -5.36 -11.93 -8.76
C ILE A 5 -4.65 -10.65 -8.29
N LEU A 6 -3.55 -10.26 -8.95
CA LEU A 6 -2.83 -9.02 -8.64
C LEU A 6 -3.66 -7.77 -8.97
N TRP A 7 -4.66 -7.86 -9.86
CA TRP A 7 -5.59 -6.75 -10.11
C TRP A 7 -6.44 -6.37 -8.89
N LEU A 8 -6.52 -7.24 -7.87
CA LEU A 8 -7.17 -6.89 -6.61
C LEU A 8 -6.46 -5.73 -5.90
N VAL A 9 -5.15 -5.54 -6.11
CA VAL A 9 -4.38 -4.45 -5.48
C VAL A 9 -4.86 -3.06 -5.92
N PRO A 10 -4.89 -2.69 -7.21
CA PRO A 10 -5.38 -1.38 -7.63
C PRO A 10 -6.88 -1.18 -7.32
N ILE A 11 -7.69 -2.24 -7.38
CA ILE A 11 -9.12 -2.17 -7.01
C ILE A 11 -9.27 -1.82 -5.53
N ALA A 12 -8.55 -2.55 -4.67
CA ALA A 12 -8.54 -2.27 -3.24
C ALA A 12 -8.03 -0.85 -2.96
N TYR A 13 -6.95 -0.44 -3.61
CA TYR A 13 -6.35 0.88 -3.46
C TYR A 13 -7.34 2.00 -3.82
N PHE A 14 -8.10 1.82 -4.91
CA PHE A 14 -9.14 2.75 -5.31
C PHE A 14 -10.27 2.88 -4.27
N ILE A 15 -10.77 1.76 -3.74
CA ILE A 15 -11.82 1.76 -2.72
C ILE A 15 -11.35 2.49 -1.46
N HIS A 16 -10.09 2.29 -1.06
CA HIS A 16 -9.53 2.94 0.11
C HIS A 16 -9.39 4.46 -0.06
N ILE A 17 -8.96 4.94 -1.23
CA ILE A 17 -8.90 6.38 -1.52
C ILE A 17 -10.28 7.03 -1.35
N ILE A 18 -11.36 6.34 -1.72
CA ILE A 18 -12.74 6.84 -1.54
C ILE A 18 -13.09 7.00 -0.05
N GLU A 19 -12.66 6.07 0.81
CA GLU A 19 -12.86 6.18 2.27
C GLU A 19 -12.03 7.31 2.88
N GLU A 20 -10.78 7.45 2.44
CA GLU A 20 -9.81 8.42 2.95
C GLU A 20 -10.15 9.85 2.54
N ALA A 21 -10.53 10.06 1.28
CA ALA A 21 -10.64 11.38 0.67
C ALA A 21 -11.41 12.42 1.50
N PRO A 22 -12.51 12.11 2.20
CA PRO A 22 -13.25 13.10 2.98
C PRO A 22 -12.52 13.61 4.23
N ARG A 23 -11.60 12.82 4.81
CA ARG A 23 -11.10 13.05 6.18
C ARG A 23 -9.59 12.89 6.36
N PHE A 24 -8.89 12.29 5.39
CA PHE A 24 -7.47 12.01 5.54
C PHE A 24 -6.62 13.27 5.60
N MET A 25 -6.91 14.31 4.81
CA MET A 25 -6.12 15.55 4.80
C MET A 25 -5.98 16.20 6.20
N PRO A 26 -7.06 16.51 6.95
CA PRO A 26 -6.91 17.12 8.29
C PRO A 26 -6.18 16.19 9.27
N PHE A 27 -6.45 14.87 9.23
CA PHE A 27 -5.74 13.87 10.02
C PHE A 27 -4.23 13.88 9.70
N ALA A 28 -3.90 13.93 8.42
CA ALA A 28 -2.54 13.82 7.94
C ALA A 28 -1.72 15.08 8.22
N ILE A 29 -2.32 16.28 8.19
CA ILE A 29 -1.67 17.52 8.66
C ILE A 29 -1.33 17.43 10.16
N LYS A 30 -2.25 16.88 10.96
CA LYS A 30 -2.06 16.72 12.41
C LYS A 30 -0.86 15.81 12.72
N TYR A 31 -0.74 14.67 12.06
CA TYR A 31 0.23 13.62 12.41
C TYR A 31 1.46 13.53 11.50
N TYR A 32 1.33 13.78 10.20
CA TYR A 32 2.42 13.66 9.20
C TYR A 32 2.93 15.03 8.71
N GLY A 33 2.08 16.07 8.77
CA GLY A 33 2.37 17.40 8.21
C GLY A 33 2.10 17.53 6.70
N GLN A 34 1.67 16.45 6.05
CA GLN A 34 1.27 16.40 4.64
C GLN A 34 0.17 15.36 4.41
N PRO A 35 -0.63 15.49 3.33
CA PRO A 35 -0.64 16.58 2.34
C PRO A 35 -1.26 17.87 2.92
N LYS A 36 -0.87 19.05 2.40
CA LYS A 36 -1.33 20.36 2.92
C LYS A 36 -2.70 20.78 2.39
N ASN A 37 -3.13 20.19 1.28
CA ASN A 37 -4.38 20.49 0.60
C ASN A 37 -4.83 19.26 -0.20
N TYR A 38 -6.09 19.26 -0.62
CA TYR A 38 -6.65 18.16 -1.41
C TYR A 38 -5.97 17.95 -2.77
N LYS A 39 -5.40 19.01 -3.37
CA LYS A 39 -4.67 18.87 -4.63
C LYS A 39 -3.43 17.99 -4.46
N GLU A 40 -2.64 18.21 -3.41
CA GLU A 40 -1.50 17.35 -3.05
C GLU A 40 -1.94 15.92 -2.76
N PHE A 41 -3.05 15.74 -2.01
CA PHE A 41 -3.62 14.41 -1.75
C PHE A 41 -3.96 13.67 -3.05
N PHE A 42 -4.71 14.29 -3.96
CA PHE A 42 -5.12 13.63 -5.21
C PHE A 42 -3.95 13.39 -6.15
N VAL A 43 -3.03 14.35 -6.31
CA VAL A 43 -1.83 14.15 -7.14
C VAL A 43 -0.97 13.01 -6.60
N GLY A 44 -0.77 12.95 -5.28
CA GLY A 44 -0.04 11.85 -4.63
C GLY A 44 -0.69 10.49 -4.92
N ASN A 45 -2.01 10.39 -4.73
CA ASN A 45 -2.73 9.14 -5.00
C ASN A 45 -2.77 8.77 -6.49
N ILE A 46 -2.77 9.73 -7.42
CA ILE A 46 -2.66 9.46 -8.87
C ILE A 46 -1.29 8.86 -9.20
N ILE A 47 -0.21 9.41 -8.65
CA ILE A 47 1.15 8.89 -8.85
C ILE A 47 1.28 7.48 -8.29
N LEU A 48 0.76 7.25 -7.09
CA LEU A 48 0.77 5.93 -6.45
C LEU A 48 -0.10 4.92 -7.22
N MET A 49 -1.27 5.34 -7.72
CA MET A 49 -2.12 4.49 -8.55
C MET A 49 -1.41 4.11 -9.85
N ALA A 50 -0.72 5.05 -10.49
CA ALA A 50 0.08 4.76 -11.68
C ALA A 50 1.20 3.75 -11.36
N TYR A 51 1.90 3.91 -10.24
CA TYR A 51 2.89 2.94 -9.77
C TYR A 51 2.30 1.53 -9.59
N VAL A 52 1.14 1.41 -8.94
CA VAL A 52 0.46 0.12 -8.73
C VAL A 52 0.06 -0.50 -10.07
N LEU A 53 -0.61 0.27 -10.93
CA LEU A 53 -1.07 -0.21 -12.24
C LEU A 53 0.10 -0.67 -13.12
N ILE A 54 1.20 0.08 -13.16
CA ILE A 54 2.40 -0.29 -13.92
C ILE A 54 3.00 -1.58 -13.35
N SER A 55 3.18 -1.66 -12.03
CA SER A 55 3.79 -2.82 -11.37
C SER A 55 2.99 -4.10 -11.58
N VAL A 56 1.66 -4.03 -11.40
CA VAL A 56 0.75 -5.16 -11.63
C VAL A 56 0.72 -5.55 -13.12
N SER A 57 0.67 -4.56 -14.02
CA SER A 57 0.70 -4.83 -15.47
C SER A 57 1.99 -5.51 -15.90
N LEU A 58 3.15 -5.08 -15.36
CA LEU A 58 4.43 -5.72 -15.64
C LEU A 58 4.45 -7.18 -15.16
N ALA A 59 3.95 -7.45 -13.96
CA ALA A 59 3.87 -8.80 -13.42
C ALA A 59 3.01 -9.73 -14.28
N ILE A 60 1.88 -9.23 -14.81
CA ILE A 60 0.92 -10.02 -15.58
C ILE A 60 1.34 -10.18 -17.03
N PHE A 61 1.69 -9.08 -17.71
CA PHE A 61 1.92 -9.09 -19.17
C PHE A 61 3.39 -9.32 -19.57
N TYR A 62 4.33 -9.04 -18.66
CA TYR A 62 5.77 -9.22 -18.89
C TYR A 62 6.35 -10.15 -17.82
N THR A 63 5.74 -11.33 -17.67
CA THR A 63 5.99 -12.26 -16.56
C THR A 63 7.46 -12.71 -16.54
N ASN A 64 8.18 -12.32 -15.50
CA ASN A 64 9.47 -12.85 -15.09
C ASN A 64 9.62 -12.68 -13.56
N GLU A 65 10.68 -13.24 -12.98
CA GLU A 65 10.92 -13.22 -11.53
C GLU A 65 10.83 -11.80 -10.94
N TRP A 66 11.55 -10.84 -11.53
CA TRP A 66 11.61 -9.47 -11.04
C TRP A 66 10.28 -8.73 -11.19
N THR A 67 9.57 -8.91 -12.31
CA THR A 67 8.26 -8.26 -12.50
C THR A 67 7.22 -8.84 -11.55
N MET A 68 7.26 -10.14 -11.27
CA MET A 68 6.42 -10.76 -10.24
C MET A 68 6.75 -10.25 -8.84
N VAL A 69 8.03 -10.12 -8.48
CA VAL A 69 8.45 -9.53 -7.19
C VAL A 69 7.94 -8.10 -7.04
N ILE A 70 8.08 -7.27 -8.08
CA ILE A 70 7.61 -5.88 -8.07
C ILE A 70 6.08 -5.83 -7.97
N GLY A 71 5.36 -6.66 -8.73
CA GLY A 71 3.91 -6.77 -8.64
C GLY A 71 3.45 -7.20 -7.24
N LEU A 72 4.06 -8.23 -6.67
CA LEU A 72 3.76 -8.72 -5.33
C LEU A 72 4.10 -7.69 -4.24
N ALA A 73 5.16 -6.90 -4.43
CA ALA A 73 5.54 -5.82 -3.51
C ALA A 73 4.43 -4.76 -3.37
N THR A 74 3.59 -4.55 -4.39
CA THR A 74 2.43 -3.66 -4.28
C THR A 74 1.37 -4.16 -3.30
N ALA A 75 1.21 -5.49 -3.17
CA ALA A 75 0.33 -6.09 -2.17
C ALA A 75 0.91 -5.90 -0.75
N ALA A 76 2.22 -6.07 -0.55
CA ALA A 76 2.86 -5.76 0.73
C ALA A 76 2.82 -4.26 1.06
N TRP A 77 2.87 -3.40 0.05
CA TRP A 77 2.75 -1.96 0.21
C TRP A 77 1.39 -1.54 0.78
N ILE A 78 0.26 -2.03 0.23
CA ILE A 78 -1.07 -1.77 0.80
C ILE A 78 -1.25 -2.41 2.19
N PHE A 79 -0.59 -3.53 2.47
CA PHE A 79 -0.61 -4.10 3.82
C PHE A 79 0.16 -3.23 4.82
N THR A 80 1.29 -2.67 4.40
CA THR A 80 2.06 -1.73 5.23
C THR A 80 1.26 -0.45 5.47
N ASN A 81 0.48 0.00 4.47
CA ASN A 81 -0.50 1.09 4.65
C ASN A 81 -1.48 0.74 5.80
N PHE A 82 -2.08 -0.44 5.78
CA PHE A 82 -2.94 -0.92 6.87
C PHE A 82 -2.25 -0.85 8.24
N LEU A 83 -1.01 -1.35 8.35
CA LEU A 83 -0.26 -1.30 9.61
C LEU A 83 -0.09 0.13 10.12
N MET A 84 0.12 1.10 9.23
CA MET A 84 0.22 2.52 9.60
C MET A 84 -1.11 3.03 10.17
N HIS A 85 -2.23 2.84 9.47
CA HIS A 85 -3.53 3.28 9.98
C HIS A 85 -3.91 2.61 11.29
N ALA A 86 -3.65 1.32 11.42
CA ALA A 86 -3.86 0.58 12.65
C ALA A 86 -3.00 1.14 13.79
N TYR A 87 -1.71 1.39 13.53
CA TYR A 87 -0.80 1.99 14.50
C TYR A 87 -1.32 3.34 15.00
N TYR A 88 -1.66 4.27 14.11
CA TYR A 88 -2.15 5.59 14.54
C TYR A 88 -3.48 5.49 15.29
N THR A 89 -4.37 4.60 14.86
CA THR A 89 -5.65 4.39 15.54
C THR A 89 -5.45 3.88 16.96
N LEU A 90 -4.58 2.88 17.15
CA LEU A 90 -4.27 2.31 18.46
C LEU A 90 -3.46 3.27 19.34
N ARG A 91 -2.50 4.00 18.76
CA ARG A 91 -1.57 4.87 19.50
C ARG A 91 -2.23 6.11 20.05
N TYR A 92 -3.16 6.70 19.29
CA TYR A 92 -3.82 7.97 19.62
C TYR A 92 -5.28 7.82 20.03
N GLY A 93 -5.87 6.62 19.91
CA GLY A 93 -7.29 6.39 20.23
C GLY A 93 -8.24 7.17 19.32
N GLU A 94 -7.77 7.59 18.14
CA GLU A 94 -8.50 8.38 17.17
C GLU A 94 -8.64 7.59 15.88
N TYR A 95 -9.82 7.59 15.28
CA TYR A 95 -10.02 6.96 13.97
C TYR A 95 -9.07 7.57 12.93
N SER A 96 -8.16 6.75 12.38
CA SER A 96 -7.37 7.11 11.22
C SER A 96 -8.20 6.87 9.95
N PRO A 97 -8.53 7.91 9.17
CA PRO A 97 -9.25 7.75 7.90
C PRO A 97 -8.50 6.77 7.01
N GLY A 98 -9.19 5.73 6.49
CA GLY A 98 -8.55 4.65 5.74
C GLY A 98 -8.44 3.34 6.53
N VAL A 99 -8.51 3.37 7.87
CA VAL A 99 -8.32 2.15 8.70
C VAL A 99 -9.40 1.09 8.45
N VAL A 100 -10.63 1.49 8.09
CA VAL A 100 -11.72 0.53 7.88
C VAL A 100 -11.49 -0.27 6.60
N THR A 101 -11.24 0.39 5.47
CA THR A 101 -10.94 -0.30 4.21
C THR A 101 -9.57 -0.96 4.24
N ALA A 102 -8.59 -0.40 4.93
CA ALA A 102 -7.28 -1.03 5.04
C ALA A 102 -7.36 -2.35 5.85
N SER A 103 -8.12 -2.37 6.94
CA SER A 103 -8.33 -3.60 7.72
C SER A 103 -9.27 -4.60 7.04
N ALA A 104 -10.38 -4.13 6.44
CA ALA A 104 -11.39 -5.01 5.84
C ALA A 104 -11.07 -5.45 4.40
N ILE A 105 -10.19 -4.73 3.69
CA ILE A 105 -9.88 -4.98 2.28
C ILE A 105 -8.38 -5.19 2.07
N TYR A 106 -7.50 -4.25 2.44
CA TYR A 106 -6.06 -4.44 2.18
C TYR A 106 -5.50 -5.68 2.85
N ALA A 107 -5.75 -5.84 4.16
CA ALA A 107 -5.22 -6.99 4.89
C ALA A 107 -5.69 -8.33 4.30
N PRO A 108 -7.00 -8.58 4.07
CA PRO A 108 -7.46 -9.80 3.42
C PRO A 108 -6.94 -9.99 2.00
N VAL A 109 -6.93 -8.94 1.17
CA VAL A 109 -6.43 -9.01 -0.21
C VAL A 109 -4.95 -9.38 -0.25
N THR A 110 -4.12 -8.73 0.57
CA THR A 110 -2.69 -9.05 0.63
C THR A 110 -2.46 -10.47 1.11
N VAL A 111 -3.13 -10.90 2.18
CA VAL A 111 -3.01 -12.28 2.69
C VAL A 111 -3.42 -13.28 1.62
N PHE A 112 -4.53 -13.04 0.91
CA PHE A 112 -4.99 -13.90 -0.18
C PHE A 112 -3.95 -14.00 -1.31
N ILE A 113 -3.41 -12.87 -1.77
CA ILE A 113 -2.39 -12.85 -2.84
C ILE A 113 -1.13 -13.59 -2.39
N TYR A 114 -0.56 -13.24 -1.22
CA TYR A 114 0.65 -13.89 -0.73
C TYR A 114 0.46 -15.38 -0.49
N TYR A 115 -0.68 -15.80 0.07
CA TYR A 115 -1.01 -17.21 0.23
C TYR A 115 -0.95 -17.94 -1.12
N ASN A 116 -1.58 -17.41 -2.17
CA ASN A 116 -1.56 -18.01 -3.50
C ASN A 116 -0.15 -18.07 -4.10
N PHE A 117 0.65 -17.02 -3.94
CA PHE A 117 2.05 -17.02 -4.39
C PHE A 117 2.89 -18.08 -3.66
N ILE A 118 2.75 -18.17 -2.33
CA ILE A 118 3.48 -19.14 -1.50
C ILE A 118 3.12 -20.58 -1.89
N ILE A 119 1.83 -20.92 -1.98
CA ILE A 119 1.42 -22.30 -2.32
C ILE A 119 1.72 -22.66 -3.77
N SER A 120 1.81 -21.68 -4.67
CA SER A 120 2.10 -21.93 -6.08
C SER A 120 3.56 -22.34 -6.33
N GLY A 121 4.47 -21.97 -5.44
CA GLY A 121 5.91 -22.20 -5.60
C GLY A 121 6.54 -21.48 -6.80
N ILE A 122 5.85 -20.51 -7.42
CA ILE A 122 6.36 -19.80 -8.61
C ILE A 122 7.51 -18.84 -8.30
N LEU A 123 7.56 -18.35 -7.06
CA LEU A 123 8.61 -17.50 -6.52
C LEU A 123 9.32 -18.23 -5.38
N SER A 124 10.62 -18.00 -5.23
CA SER A 124 11.37 -18.54 -4.11
C SER A 124 10.98 -17.85 -2.79
N THR A 125 11.29 -18.47 -1.65
CA THR A 125 11.11 -17.82 -0.34
C THR A 125 11.85 -16.48 -0.25
N THR A 126 13.02 -16.38 -0.89
CA THR A 126 13.80 -15.14 -0.96
C THR A 126 13.04 -14.04 -1.69
N ASP A 127 12.38 -14.36 -2.82
CA ASP A 127 11.59 -13.42 -3.61
C ASP A 127 10.36 -12.93 -2.85
N ILE A 128 9.70 -13.85 -2.13
CA ILE A 128 8.58 -13.51 -1.25
C ILE A 128 9.03 -12.53 -0.17
N ILE A 129 10.13 -12.82 0.53
CA ILE A 129 10.69 -11.92 1.55
C ILE A 129 11.10 -10.57 0.94
N LEU A 130 11.75 -10.59 -0.22
CA LEU A 130 12.17 -9.39 -0.92
C LEU A 130 10.98 -8.50 -1.29
N SER A 131 9.90 -9.08 -1.81
CA SER A 131 8.67 -8.34 -2.12
C SER A 131 8.05 -7.68 -0.88
N MET A 132 8.07 -8.36 0.28
CA MET A 132 7.59 -7.80 1.55
C MET A 132 8.45 -6.61 2.00
N ILE A 133 9.78 -6.76 1.94
CA ILE A 133 10.72 -5.69 2.28
C ILE A 133 10.51 -4.48 1.36
N LEU A 134 10.39 -4.70 0.05
CA LEU A 134 10.15 -3.63 -0.92
C LEU A 134 8.84 -2.90 -0.62
N GLY A 135 7.74 -3.63 -0.41
CA GLY A 135 6.45 -3.03 -0.07
C GLY A 135 6.51 -2.19 1.20
N PHE A 136 7.20 -2.70 2.24
CA PHE A 136 7.42 -1.97 3.48
C PHE A 136 8.25 -0.70 3.27
N VAL A 137 9.38 -0.80 2.56
CA VAL A 137 10.29 0.32 2.29
C VAL A 137 9.59 1.42 1.49
N ILE A 138 8.85 1.06 0.44
CA ILE A 138 8.12 2.00 -0.42
C ILE A 138 7.06 2.78 0.36
N MET A 139 6.43 2.17 1.38
CA MET A 139 5.46 2.86 2.23
C MET A 139 6.15 3.69 3.33
N TYR A 140 7.06 3.07 4.07
CA TYR A 140 7.54 3.59 5.34
C TYR A 140 8.60 4.68 5.16
N VAL A 141 9.53 4.51 4.21
CA VAL A 141 10.64 5.45 4.02
C VAL A 141 10.16 6.84 3.59
N PRO A 142 9.31 6.99 2.55
CA PRO A 142 8.79 8.31 2.18
C PRO A 142 8.00 8.97 3.31
N THR A 143 7.20 8.18 4.04
CA THR A 143 6.42 8.67 5.19
C THR A 143 7.33 9.21 6.30
N LEU A 144 8.37 8.47 6.71
CA LEU A 144 9.34 8.94 7.69
C LEU A 144 10.07 10.21 7.24
N MET A 145 10.47 10.26 5.97
CA MET A 145 11.12 11.44 5.40
C MET A 145 10.20 12.66 5.45
N GLN A 146 8.92 12.50 5.15
CA GLN A 146 7.91 13.56 5.27
C GLN A 146 7.75 14.00 6.73
N MET A 147 7.55 13.06 7.65
CA MET A 147 7.40 13.35 9.07
C MET A 147 8.60 14.12 9.64
N LYS A 148 9.82 13.68 9.33
CA LYS A 148 11.06 14.35 9.74
C LYS A 148 11.16 15.76 9.14
N ARG A 149 10.84 15.91 7.86
CA ARG A 149 10.86 17.22 7.17
C ARG A 149 9.89 18.24 7.78
N HIS A 150 8.80 17.77 8.39
CA HIS A 150 7.77 18.60 9.02
C HIS A 150 7.84 18.61 10.56
N GLY A 151 8.94 18.11 11.15
CA GLY A 151 9.19 18.16 12.60
C GLY A 151 8.19 17.35 13.43
N LYS A 152 7.62 16.28 12.86
CA LYS A 152 6.71 15.37 13.56
C LYS A 152 7.43 14.26 14.33
N ILE A 153 8.68 14.00 13.96
CA ILE A 153 9.68 13.13 14.60
C ILE A 153 11.06 13.76 14.51
#